data_AF-A0A2T7TAS6-F1
#
_entry.id   AF-A0A2T7TAS6-F1
#
_cell.length_a   1.000
_cell.length_b   1.000
_cell.length_c   1.000
_cell.angle_alpha   90.00
_cell.angle_beta   90.00
_cell.angle_gamma   90.00
#
_symmetry.space_group_name_H-M   'P 1'
#
loop_
_entity.id
_entity.type
_entity.pdbx_description
1 polymer ?
#
loop_
_entity_poly.entity_id
_entity_poly.type
_entity_poly.pdbx_seq_one_letter_code
_entity_poly.pdbx_strand_id
1 'polypeptide(L)'
;MTSQTPEKSPSRKQRLQEKQRRQLAVVDTIDKAEAKLRKAEAELAEAVAEAVEVFGSEQGASEELGLSVDAIRGFLSLVEGGASGADEPDGAAETVETAPAQIPAKAKVEAKPEPEPVAV
;
A
#
# COMPACT_ATOMS: atom_id res chain seq x y z
N MET A 1 -6.64 -12.61 -39.31
CA MET A 1 -5.33 -11.95 -39.40
C MET A 1 -5.23 -10.95 -38.25
N THR A 2 -4.59 -11.32 -37.15
CA THR A 2 -4.39 -10.44 -35.99
C THR A 2 -3.34 -9.39 -36.36
N SER A 3 -3.77 -8.15 -36.53
CA SER A 3 -2.91 -7.01 -36.84
C SER A 3 -1.87 -6.84 -35.74
N GLN A 4 -0.65 -7.29 -36.04
CA GLN A 4 0.52 -7.11 -35.20
C GLN A 4 0.86 -5.61 -35.22
N THR A 5 0.42 -4.88 -34.20
CA THR A 5 0.84 -3.49 -34.01
C THR A 5 2.35 -3.48 -33.79
N PRO A 6 3.12 -2.65 -34.51
CA PRO A 6 4.55 -2.54 -34.26
C PRO A 6 4.74 -1.98 -32.84
N GLU A 7 5.29 -2.81 -31.96
CA GLU A 7 5.69 -2.50 -30.59
C GLU A 7 6.67 -1.31 -30.62
N LYS A 8 6.12 -0.08 -30.65
CA LYS A 8 6.92 1.14 -30.58
C LYS A 8 7.59 1.17 -29.22
N SER A 9 8.91 1.04 -29.22
CA SER A 9 9.72 1.21 -28.02
C SER A 9 9.33 2.49 -27.28
N PRO A 10 9.12 2.45 -25.95
CA PRO A 10 8.61 3.58 -25.19
C PRO A 10 9.58 4.76 -25.31
N SER A 11 9.01 5.96 -25.47
CA SER A 11 9.77 7.20 -25.58
C SER A 11 10.57 7.49 -24.30
N ARG A 12 11.63 8.32 -24.41
CA ARG A 12 12.45 8.72 -23.25
C ARG A 12 11.62 9.30 -22.10
N LYS A 13 10.55 10.06 -22.41
CA LYS A 13 9.61 10.61 -21.43
C LYS A 13 8.78 9.50 -20.75
N GLN A 14 8.25 8.56 -21.52
CA GLN A 14 7.50 7.42 -20.98
C GLN A 14 8.36 6.55 -20.08
N ARG A 15 9.59 6.25 -20.48
CA ARG A 15 10.54 5.49 -19.64
C ARG A 15 10.85 6.22 -18.33
N LEU A 16 11.00 7.55 -18.36
CA LEU A 16 11.24 8.34 -17.17
C LEU A 16 10.02 8.35 -16.23
N GLN A 17 8.82 8.58 -16.77
CA GLN A 17 7.58 8.55 -16.00
C GLN A 17 7.32 7.18 -15.38
N GLU A 18 7.56 6.10 -16.13
CA GLU A 18 7.44 4.75 -15.62
C GLU A 18 8.44 4.48 -14.49
N LYS A 19 9.69 4.94 -14.63
CA LYS A 19 10.69 4.84 -13.56
C LYS A 19 10.24 5.57 -12.30
N GLN A 20 9.72 6.78 -12.43
CA GLN A 20 9.19 7.57 -11.29
C GLN A 20 7.98 6.88 -10.65
N ARG A 21 7.03 6.39 -11.46
CA ARG A 21 5.87 5.63 -10.96
C ARG A 21 6.30 4.39 -10.17
N ARG A 22 7.27 3.63 -10.68
CA ARG A 22 7.80 2.44 -9.98
C ARG A 22 8.49 2.82 -8.67
N GLN A 23 9.24 3.92 -8.63
CA GLN A 23 9.88 4.40 -7.41
C GLN A 23 8.86 4.81 -6.34
N LEU A 24 7.83 5.57 -6.72
CA LEU A 24 6.75 5.95 -5.82
C LEU A 24 6.02 4.71 -5.28
N ALA A 25 5.67 3.76 -6.15
CA ALA A 25 5.00 2.53 -5.73
C ALA A 25 5.80 1.72 -4.71
N VAL A 26 7.14 1.70 -4.80
CA VAL A 26 7.99 1.00 -3.82
C VAL A 26 7.91 1.69 -2.46
N VAL A 27 7.96 3.03 -2.42
CA VAL A 27 7.84 3.78 -1.17
C VAL A 27 6.46 3.53 -0.53
N ASP A 28 5.38 3.62 -1.31
CA ASP A 28 4.03 3.33 -0.83
C ASP A 28 3.91 1.91 -0.24
N THR A 29 4.56 0.91 -0.88
CA THR A 29 4.56 -0.46 -0.34
C THR A 29 5.33 -0.59 0.96
N ILE A 30 6.43 0.14 1.13
CA ILE A 30 7.23 0.14 2.36
C ILE A 30 6.42 0.81 3.47
N ASP A 31 5.85 1.99 3.22
CA ASP A 31 5.05 2.72 4.20
C ASP A 31 3.86 1.86 4.69
N LYS A 32 3.19 1.16 3.76
CA LYS A 32 2.11 0.21 4.12
C LYS A 32 2.62 -0.96 4.94
N ALA A 33 3.79 -1.50 4.63
CA ALA A 33 4.40 -2.59 5.39
C ALA A 33 4.81 -2.14 6.79
N GLU A 34 5.39 -0.94 6.93
CA GLU A 34 5.74 -0.36 8.23
C GLU A 34 4.51 -0.09 9.10
N ALA A 35 3.42 0.41 8.52
CA ALA A 35 2.17 0.59 9.24
C ALA A 35 1.64 -0.74 9.79
N LYS A 36 1.68 -1.80 8.98
CA LYS A 36 1.31 -3.15 9.43
C LYS A 36 2.24 -3.68 10.51
N LEU A 37 3.54 -3.43 10.39
CA LEU A 37 4.52 -3.82 11.39
C LEU A 37 4.25 -3.14 12.74
N ARG A 38 4.02 -1.82 12.74
CA ARG A 38 3.68 -1.07 13.97
C ARG A 38 2.39 -1.56 14.60
N LYS A 39 1.37 -1.90 13.80
CA LYS A 39 0.13 -2.49 14.30
C LYS A 39 0.36 -3.85 14.94
N ALA A 40 1.05 -4.75 14.24
CA ALA A 40 1.36 -6.08 14.76
C ALA A 40 2.25 -6.01 16.01
N GLU A 41 3.16 -5.04 16.09
CA GLU A 41 4.00 -4.79 17.27
C GLU A 41 3.17 -4.31 18.46
N ALA A 42 2.19 -3.43 18.24
CA ALA A 42 1.27 -2.98 19.29
C ALA A 42 0.38 -4.12 19.79
N GLU A 43 -0.19 -4.92 18.88
CA GLU A 43 -1.00 -6.10 19.23
C GLU A 43 -0.17 -7.15 19.99
N LEU A 44 1.09 -7.37 19.59
CA LEU A 44 2.01 -8.23 20.31
C LEU A 44 2.32 -7.68 21.71
N ALA A 45 2.52 -6.36 21.84
CA ALA A 45 2.81 -5.74 23.12
C ALA A 45 1.63 -5.90 24.11
N GLU A 46 0.39 -5.75 23.63
CA GLU A 46 -0.82 -6.01 24.41
C GLU A 46 -0.91 -7.49 24.84
N ALA A 47 -0.67 -8.43 23.92
CA ALA A 47 -0.67 -9.85 24.25
C ALA A 47 0.42 -10.23 25.27
N VAL A 48 1.59 -9.59 25.20
CA VAL A 48 2.67 -9.77 26.20
C VAL A 48 2.25 -9.20 27.56
N ALA A 49 1.57 -8.06 27.60
CA ALA A 49 1.03 -7.52 28.84
C ALA A 49 -0.01 -8.47 29.46
N GLU A 50 -0.93 -9.01 28.67
CA GLU A 50 -1.89 -10.03 29.12
C GLU A 50 -1.18 -11.27 29.66
N ALA A 51 -0.13 -11.75 28.98
CA ALA A 51 0.65 -12.88 29.46
C ALA A 51 1.30 -12.59 30.82
N VAL A 52 1.85 -11.40 31.05
CA VAL A 52 2.41 -11.00 32.36
C VAL A 52 1.33 -11.02 33.44
N GLU A 53 0.11 -10.59 33.14
CA GLU A 53 -1.02 -10.69 34.07
C GLU A 53 -1.42 -12.15 34.36
N VAL A 54 -1.48 -13.00 33.32
CA VAL A 54 -1.84 -14.42 33.44
C VAL A 54 -0.80 -15.22 34.22
N PHE A 55 0.49 -14.98 33.97
CA PHE A 55 1.60 -15.68 34.64
C PHE A 55 2.05 -14.98 35.93
N GLY A 56 1.49 -13.80 36.23
CA GLY A 56 1.67 -13.05 37.48
C GLY A 56 3.03 -12.36 37.67
N SER A 57 3.95 -12.48 36.71
CA SER A 57 5.24 -11.79 36.74
C SER A 57 5.92 -11.75 35.36
N GLU A 58 6.80 -10.77 35.16
CA GLU A 58 7.67 -10.70 33.98
C GLU A 58 8.53 -11.96 33.80
N GLN A 59 9.00 -12.53 34.92
CA GLN A 59 9.83 -13.73 34.92
C GLN A 59 9.04 -14.97 34.48
N GLY A 60 7.81 -15.13 34.99
CA GLY A 60 6.92 -16.23 34.58
C GLY A 60 6.54 -16.15 33.10
N ALA A 61 6.22 -14.94 32.62
CA ALA A 61 5.97 -14.73 31.19
C ALA A 61 7.23 -14.96 30.33
N SER A 62 8.42 -14.65 30.84
CA SER A 62 9.70 -14.90 30.15
C SER A 62 9.94 -16.39 29.91
N GLU A 63 9.68 -17.22 30.92
CA GLU A 63 9.82 -18.67 30.83
C GLU A 63 8.80 -19.29 29.86
N GLU A 64 7.55 -18.85 29.90
CA GLU A 64 6.46 -19.41 29.10
C GLU A 64 6.48 -18.93 27.64
N LEU A 65 6.78 -17.65 27.40
CA LEU A 65 6.88 -17.10 26.04
C LEU A 65 8.25 -17.38 25.39
N GLY A 66 9.24 -17.84 26.15
CA GLY A 66 10.62 -18.03 25.68
C GLY A 66 11.31 -16.72 25.28
N LEU A 67 10.81 -15.59 25.78
CA LEU A 67 11.37 -14.25 25.54
C LEU A 67 12.30 -13.88 26.68
N SER A 68 13.30 -13.04 26.41
CA SER A 68 14.08 -12.41 27.48
C SER A 68 13.22 -11.45 28.29
N VAL A 69 13.52 -11.29 29.58
CA VAL A 69 12.86 -10.31 30.46
C VAL A 69 12.99 -8.88 29.89
N ASP A 70 14.13 -8.56 29.28
CA ASP A 70 14.34 -7.25 28.64
C ASP A 70 13.40 -7.03 27.44
N ALA A 71 13.12 -8.08 26.66
CA ALA A 71 12.15 -8.01 25.57
C ALA A 71 10.73 -7.77 26.11
N ILE A 72 10.35 -8.46 27.18
CA ILE A 72 9.05 -8.25 27.84
C ILE A 72 8.91 -6.81 28.32
N ARG A 73 9.92 -6.26 29.01
CA ARG A 73 9.93 -4.87 29.47
C ARG A 73 9.83 -3.87 28.31
N GLY A 74 10.49 -4.18 27.19
CA GLY A 74 10.37 -3.41 25.96
C GLY A 74 8.91 -3.33 25.52
N PHE A 75 8.24 -4.48 25.38
CA PHE A 75 6.82 -4.53 25.01
C PHE A 75 5.92 -3.82 26.02
N LEU A 76 6.13 -3.98 27.33
CA LEU A 76 5.35 -3.26 28.34
C LEU A 76 5.52 -1.74 28.22
N SER A 77 6.73 -1.26 27.94
CA SER A 77 7.01 0.16 27.70
C SER A 77 6.27 0.70 26.46
N LEU A 78 6.06 -0.14 25.43
CA LEU A 78 5.28 0.23 24.24
C LEU A 78 3.79 0.39 24.57
N VAL A 79 3.24 -0.43 25.46
CA VAL A 79 1.84 -0.30 25.92
C VAL A 79 1.66 0.99 26.73
N GLU A 80 2.57 1.27 27.67
CA GLU A 80 2.53 2.48 28.51
C GLU A 80 2.74 3.76 27.71
N GLY A 81 3.56 3.70 26.65
CA GLY A 81 3.81 4.82 25.75
C GLY A 81 2.61 5.26 24.93
N GLY A 82 1.49 4.51 24.99
CA GLY A 82 0.27 4.76 24.25
C GLY A 82 0.51 4.57 22.76
N ALA A 83 0.06 3.45 22.21
CA ALA A 83 -0.01 3.21 20.77
C ALA A 83 -1.01 4.18 20.09
N SER A 84 -0.68 5.47 20.06
CA SER A 84 -1.37 6.50 19.31
C SER A 84 -0.91 6.38 17.86
N GLY A 85 -1.68 5.63 17.06
CA GLY A 85 -1.38 5.50 15.65
C GLY A 85 -2.03 4.35 14.91
N ALA A 86 -2.94 3.58 15.51
CA ALA A 86 -3.82 2.68 14.76
C ALA A 86 -4.98 3.45 14.13
N ASP A 87 -4.68 4.48 13.33
CA ASP A 87 -5.65 4.98 12.35
C ASP A 87 -5.57 4.00 11.17
N GLU A 88 -6.67 3.29 10.93
CA GLU A 88 -6.82 2.34 9.83
C GLU A 88 -6.62 3.02 8.47
N PRO A 89 -5.64 2.60 7.64
CA PRO A 89 -5.84 2.67 6.21
C PRO A 89 -6.74 1.49 5.80
N ASP A 90 -8.01 1.51 6.22
CA ASP A 90 -9.04 0.73 5.57
C ASP A 90 -9.15 1.24 4.11
N GLY A 91 -9.09 0.30 3.17
CA GLY A 91 -9.28 0.59 1.76
C GLY A 91 -8.01 0.89 0.94
N ALA A 92 -7.13 -0.10 0.78
CA ALA A 92 -6.37 -0.21 -0.48
C ALA A 92 -6.04 -1.67 -0.83
N ALA A 93 -7.01 -2.27 -1.54
CA ALA A 93 -6.84 -3.33 -2.53
C ALA A 93 -6.36 -4.70 -2.04
N GLU A 94 -7.33 -5.56 -1.71
CA GLU A 94 -7.32 -6.92 -2.23
C GLU A 94 -8.03 -6.89 -3.60
N THR A 95 -7.26 -6.74 -4.68
CA THR A 95 -7.62 -7.25 -6.02
C THR A 95 -6.35 -7.68 -6.73
N VAL A 96 -5.94 -8.90 -6.44
CA VAL A 96 -5.19 -9.70 -7.41
C VAL A 96 -6.22 -10.14 -8.47
N GLU A 97 -6.45 -9.31 -9.49
CA GLU A 97 -6.99 -9.81 -10.76
C GLU A 97 -6.30 -9.09 -11.93
N THR A 98 -5.47 -9.87 -12.62
CA THR A 98 -4.92 -9.57 -13.93
C THR A 98 -6.04 -9.44 -14.97
N ALA A 99 -6.36 -8.23 -15.42
CA ALA A 99 -6.98 -7.99 -16.72
C ALA A 99 -6.69 -6.56 -17.21
N PRO A 100 -6.19 -6.35 -18.45
CA PRO A 100 -5.85 -5.02 -18.96
C PRO A 100 -7.10 -4.20 -19.29
N ALA A 101 -7.04 -2.92 -18.90
CA ALA A 101 -8.03 -1.90 -19.19
C ALA A 101 -8.37 -1.78 -20.68
N GLN A 102 -9.63 -2.02 -21.04
CA GLN A 102 -10.20 -1.55 -22.29
C GLN A 102 -10.68 -0.11 -22.10
N ILE A 103 -10.00 0.84 -22.73
CA ILE A 103 -10.50 2.21 -22.92
C ILE A 103 -11.37 2.19 -24.18
N PRO A 104 -12.70 2.38 -24.14
CA PRO A 104 -13.48 2.52 -25.36
C PRO A 104 -13.25 3.92 -25.96
N ALA A 105 -12.26 4.04 -26.84
CA ALA A 105 -12.09 5.18 -27.72
C ALA A 105 -13.03 5.08 -28.93
N LYS A 106 -14.23 5.65 -28.83
CA LYS A 106 -15.09 5.98 -29.99
C LYS A 106 -15.88 7.27 -29.72
N ALA A 107 -15.19 8.42 -29.71
CA ALA A 107 -15.84 9.70 -30.02
C ALA A 107 -15.72 9.92 -31.53
N LYS A 108 -16.77 9.53 -32.25
CA LYS A 108 -16.93 9.78 -33.68
C LYS A 108 -17.20 11.29 -33.86
N VAL A 109 -16.20 12.05 -34.27
CA VAL A 109 -16.42 13.41 -34.80
C VAL A 109 -16.76 13.27 -36.28
N GLU A 110 -18.07 13.20 -36.55
CA GLU A 110 -18.65 13.38 -37.86
C GLU A 110 -19.53 14.63 -37.78
N ALA A 111 -19.11 15.70 -38.46
CA ALA A 111 -19.97 16.65 -39.19
C ALA A 111 -19.20 17.94 -39.47
N LYS A 112 -18.75 18.06 -40.71
CA LYS A 112 -18.47 19.32 -41.40
C LYS A 112 -19.79 20.11 -41.52
N PRO A 113 -19.77 21.43 -41.32
CA PRO A 113 -20.43 22.27 -42.31
C PRO A 113 -19.55 23.45 -42.76
N GLU A 114 -19.58 23.70 -44.07
CA GLU A 114 -19.11 24.92 -44.73
C GLU A 114 -19.74 26.18 -44.14
N PRO A 115 -19.00 27.30 -44.05
CA PRO A 115 -19.59 28.62 -44.09
C PRO A 115 -19.55 29.20 -45.51
N GLU A 116 -20.71 29.66 -45.98
CA GLU A 116 -20.93 30.36 -47.25
C GLU A 116 -20.07 31.62 -47.38
N PRO A 117 -19.67 32.03 -48.60
CA PRO A 117 -18.99 33.30 -48.81
C PRO A 117 -19.98 34.48 -48.73
N VAL A 118 -19.72 35.39 -47.79
CA VAL A 118 -20.36 36.71 -47.73
C VAL A 118 -19.96 37.50 -48.98
N ALA A 119 -20.94 37.84 -49.81
CA ALA A 119 -20.79 38.77 -50.92
C ALA A 119 -20.57 40.20 -50.39
N VAL A 120 -19.59 40.89 -50.97
CA VAL A 120 -19.48 42.35 -51.00
C VAL A 120 -19.53 42.78 -52.45
#